data_AF-A0A067P4S6-F1
#
_entry.id   AF-A0A067P4S6-F1
#
_cell.length_a   1.000
_cell.length_b   1.000
_cell.length_c   1.000
_cell.angle_alpha   90.00
_cell.angle_beta   90.00
_cell.angle_gamma   90.00
#
_symmetry.space_group_name_H-M   'P 1'
#
loop_
_entity.id
_entity.type
_entity.pdbx_description
1 polymer ?
#
loop_
_entity_poly.entity_id
_entity_poly.type
_entity_poly.pdbx_seq_one_letter_code
_entity_poly.pdbx_strand_id
1 'polypeptide(L)'
;MLRSFVVLTSVCAAYAAVLPRDALNGVHLAVDPKCGVAGGRFGDVNIGLKSLTSYEHIVAFGDSWTDGGAHDGEPLPPPILTPPNPRAGGRASDGPVWVERLASAAGATLLDFAEIGAVTDKNIWPKTLLPTTSSGANDFVGQAHNYINQRNGFDPETTLYTIFLGVG
;
A
#
# COMPACT_ATOMS: atom_id res chain seq x y z
N MET A 1 6.66 -52.34 -40.47
CA MET A 1 7.00 -50.90 -40.61
C MET A 1 6.09 -50.10 -39.69
N LEU A 2 6.56 -49.74 -38.49
CA LEU A 2 5.81 -48.89 -37.56
C LEU A 2 6.64 -47.62 -37.36
N ARG A 3 6.06 -46.46 -37.74
CA ARG A 3 6.75 -45.17 -37.77
C ARG A 3 6.80 -44.57 -36.37
N SER A 4 7.99 -44.36 -35.83
CA SER A 4 8.20 -43.58 -34.61
C SER A 4 7.93 -42.10 -34.88
N PHE A 5 6.97 -41.51 -34.15
CA PHE A 5 6.80 -40.07 -34.06
C PHE A 5 7.61 -39.54 -32.86
N VAL A 6 8.59 -38.69 -33.13
CA VAL A 6 9.30 -37.91 -32.11
C VAL A 6 8.58 -36.57 -31.99
N VAL A 7 7.99 -36.30 -30.83
CA VAL A 7 7.41 -34.99 -30.51
C VAL A 7 8.50 -34.16 -29.82
N LEU A 8 9.03 -33.16 -30.52
CA LEU A 8 9.94 -32.17 -29.93
C LEU A 8 9.09 -31.12 -29.20
N THR A 9 8.99 -31.21 -27.87
CA THR A 9 8.39 -30.12 -27.08
C THR A 9 9.45 -29.04 -26.86
N SER A 10 9.31 -27.93 -27.59
CA SER A 10 10.10 -26.71 -27.36
C SER A 10 9.66 -26.07 -26.04
N VAL A 11 10.46 -26.22 -24.99
CA VAL A 11 10.28 -25.46 -23.74
C VAL A 11 10.80 -24.04 -24.00
N CYS A 12 9.91 -23.11 -24.36
CA CYS A 12 10.23 -21.70 -24.33
C CYS A 12 10.26 -21.26 -22.86
N ALA A 13 11.46 -21.22 -22.27
CA ALA A 13 11.66 -20.55 -20.99
C ALA A 13 11.51 -19.05 -21.22
N ALA A 14 10.33 -18.50 -20.91
CA ALA A 14 10.12 -17.06 -20.86
C ALA A 14 10.92 -16.51 -19.66
N TYR A 15 12.11 -15.98 -19.94
CA TYR A 15 12.84 -15.19 -18.97
C TYR A 15 12.23 -13.79 -18.96
N ALA A 16 11.45 -13.48 -17.93
CA ALA A 16 11.17 -12.10 -17.58
C ALA A 16 12.47 -11.48 -17.08
N ALA A 17 13.05 -10.57 -17.85
CA ALA A 17 14.11 -9.72 -17.34
C ALA A 17 13.50 -8.86 -16.23
N VAL A 18 13.75 -9.22 -14.98
CA VAL A 18 13.53 -8.31 -13.85
C VAL A 18 14.54 -7.20 -14.05
N LEU A 19 14.10 -6.08 -14.64
CA LEU A 19 14.91 -4.87 -14.65
C LEU A 19 15.32 -4.61 -13.20
N PRO A 20 16.60 -4.32 -12.92
CA PRO A 20 16.97 -3.87 -11.60
C PRO A 20 16.09 -2.65 -11.30
N ARG A 21 15.18 -2.78 -10.32
CA ARG A 21 14.59 -1.59 -9.69
C ARG A 21 15.77 -0.73 -9.28
N ASP A 22 15.68 0.59 -9.47
CA ASP A 22 16.67 1.58 -9.02
C ASP A 22 16.86 1.56 -7.49
N ALA A 23 17.36 0.43 -6.97
CA ALA A 23 17.64 0.19 -5.57
C ALA A 23 18.81 1.07 -5.10
N LEU A 24 19.58 1.64 -6.02
CA LEU A 24 20.68 2.54 -5.72
C LEU A 24 20.21 3.93 -5.26
N ASN A 25 19.01 4.38 -5.62
CA ASN A 25 18.53 5.74 -5.33
C ASN A 25 17.33 5.80 -4.35
N GLY A 26 16.82 4.65 -3.90
CA GLY A 26 15.70 4.61 -2.95
C GLY A 26 14.40 5.23 -3.49
N VAL A 27 13.41 5.40 -2.61
CA VAL A 27 12.17 6.13 -2.92
C VAL A 27 12.49 7.62 -2.97
N HIS A 28 12.17 8.27 -4.09
CA HIS A 28 12.36 9.71 -4.28
C HIS A 28 11.18 10.29 -5.08
N LEU A 29 11.04 11.60 -5.06
CA LEU A 29 10.04 12.29 -5.87
C LEU A 29 10.45 12.18 -7.35
N ALA A 30 9.57 11.62 -8.17
CA ALA A 30 9.79 11.58 -9.63
C ALA A 30 9.83 12.99 -10.24
N VAL A 31 9.14 13.94 -9.61
CA VAL A 31 9.13 15.36 -9.94
C VAL A 31 9.15 16.15 -8.64
N ASP A 32 10.14 17.03 -8.47
CA ASP A 32 10.18 17.94 -7.33
C ASP A 32 9.00 18.92 -7.39
N PRO A 33 8.17 19.01 -6.33
CA PRO A 33 7.05 19.94 -6.29
C PRO A 33 7.56 21.38 -6.30
N LYS A 34 6.92 22.23 -7.10
CA LYS A 34 7.15 23.67 -7.05
C LYS A 34 6.36 24.26 -5.89
N CYS A 35 7.02 24.42 -4.75
CA CYS A 35 6.43 25.07 -3.58
C CYS A 35 6.21 26.56 -3.84
N GLY A 36 5.02 27.07 -3.47
CA GLY A 36 4.73 28.51 -3.45
C GLY A 36 5.14 29.16 -2.14
N VAL A 37 5.13 30.50 -2.08
CA VAL A 37 5.29 31.22 -0.80
C VAL A 37 4.03 31.02 0.03
N ALA A 38 4.18 30.43 1.22
CA ALA A 38 3.08 30.25 2.16
C ALA A 38 2.53 31.60 2.63
N GLY A 39 1.23 31.83 2.48
CA GLY A 39 0.55 33.04 2.94
C GLY A 39 -0.98 32.90 2.94
N GLY A 40 -1.66 33.62 3.83
CA GLY A 40 -3.13 33.59 3.97
C GLY A 40 -3.63 32.89 5.24
N ARG A 41 -4.96 32.86 5.45
CA ARG A 41 -5.63 32.31 6.65
C ARG A 41 -6.11 30.85 6.52
N PHE A 42 -5.81 30.16 5.41
CA PHE A 42 -6.30 28.78 5.21
C PHE A 42 -5.26 27.87 4.52
N GLY A 43 -4.99 26.74 5.19
CA GLY A 43 -5.19 25.40 4.62
C GLY A 43 -4.03 24.74 3.90
N ASP A 44 -3.67 25.25 2.72
CA ASP A 44 -2.83 24.50 1.79
C ASP A 44 -1.42 25.06 1.76
N VAL A 45 -0.69 24.78 2.83
CA VAL A 45 0.75 25.05 2.88
C VAL A 45 1.46 23.97 2.07
N ASN A 46 1.76 24.30 0.81
CA ASN A 46 2.61 23.47 -0.03
C ASN A 46 4.09 23.67 0.37
N ILE A 47 4.43 23.34 1.63
CA ILE A 47 5.82 23.36 2.15
C ILE A 47 6.60 22.10 1.73
N GLY A 48 5.95 21.20 0.99
CA GLY A 48 6.52 19.93 0.52
C GLY A 48 6.54 18.86 1.61
N LEU A 49 7.02 17.68 1.22
CA LEU A 49 7.32 16.59 2.16
C LEU A 49 8.73 16.79 2.73
N LYS A 50 8.91 16.37 3.98
CA LYS A 50 10.24 16.29 4.59
C LYS A 50 11.04 15.16 3.94
N SER A 51 12.34 15.10 4.21
CA SER A 51 13.15 13.92 3.86
C SER A 51 12.50 12.65 4.40
N LEU A 52 12.45 11.56 3.62
CA LEU A 52 11.80 10.33 4.07
C LEU A 52 12.33 9.82 5.42
N THR A 53 13.63 10.00 5.65
CA THR A 53 14.30 9.61 6.91
C THR A 53 13.88 10.41 8.14
N SER A 54 13.09 11.49 8.00
CA SER A 54 12.57 12.24 9.15
C SER A 54 11.26 11.68 9.70
N TYR A 55 10.67 10.69 9.03
CA TYR A 55 9.43 10.07 9.47
C TYR A 55 9.73 8.84 10.32
N GLU A 56 9.14 8.81 11.52
CA GLU A 56 9.24 7.68 12.45
C GLU A 56 8.09 6.69 12.24
N HIS A 57 6.94 7.21 11.82
CA HIS A 57 5.72 6.46 11.58
C HIS A 57 5.14 6.76 10.20
N ILE A 58 4.65 5.71 9.53
CA ILE A 58 3.82 5.83 8.33
C ILE A 58 2.47 5.20 8.65
N VAL A 59 1.40 5.97 8.54
CA VAL A 59 0.02 5.49 8.73
C VAL A 59 -0.65 5.41 7.38
N ALA A 60 -1.05 4.20 6.98
CA ALA A 60 -1.58 3.91 5.66
C ALA A 60 -3.08 3.63 5.71
N PHE A 61 -3.83 4.32 4.87
CA PHE A 61 -5.24 4.09 4.61
C PHE A 61 -5.43 3.80 3.13
N GLY A 62 -6.33 2.88 2.81
CA GLY A 62 -6.34 2.38 1.45
C GLY A 62 -7.32 1.27 1.12
N ASP A 63 -7.28 0.89 -0.15
CA ASP A 63 -7.91 -0.30 -0.69
C ASP A 63 -6.86 -1.41 -0.97
N SER A 64 -7.17 -2.33 -1.90
CA SER A 64 -6.31 -3.45 -2.25
C SER A 64 -4.92 -3.07 -2.77
N TRP A 65 -4.71 -1.83 -3.22
CA TRP A 65 -3.40 -1.37 -3.68
C TRP A 65 -2.44 -1.04 -2.53
N THR A 66 -2.96 -0.90 -1.31
CA THR A 66 -2.21 -0.51 -0.12
C THR A 66 -2.26 -1.57 0.99
N ASP A 67 -3.26 -2.45 0.97
CA ASP A 67 -3.48 -3.47 2.00
C ASP A 67 -2.35 -4.53 2.09
N GLY A 68 -1.68 -4.52 3.25
CA GLY A 68 -0.65 -5.42 3.73
C GLY A 68 -1.15 -6.64 4.52
N GLY A 69 -2.42 -6.70 4.90
CA GLY A 69 -3.08 -7.87 5.50
C GLY A 69 -3.34 -7.84 7.01
N ALA A 70 -3.06 -6.72 7.71
CA ALA A 70 -3.33 -6.57 9.15
C ALA A 70 -4.60 -5.75 9.45
N HIS A 71 -4.76 -4.62 8.75
CA HIS A 71 -5.94 -3.73 8.76
C HIS A 71 -6.22 -2.97 10.08
N ASP A 72 -5.39 -3.11 11.09
CA ASP A 72 -5.54 -2.50 12.42
C ASP A 72 -4.28 -1.75 12.88
N GLY A 73 -3.28 -1.59 12.02
CA GLY A 73 -2.00 -0.97 12.36
C GLY A 73 -1.02 -1.89 13.09
N GLU A 74 -1.35 -3.16 13.34
CA GLU A 74 -0.41 -4.14 13.87
C GLU A 74 0.66 -4.54 12.84
N PRO A 75 1.77 -5.16 13.27
CA PRO A 75 2.81 -5.63 12.37
C PRO A 75 2.24 -6.54 11.27
N LEU A 76 2.61 -6.23 10.03
CA LEU A 76 2.12 -6.99 8.88
C LEU A 76 2.59 -8.45 8.92
N PRO A 77 1.73 -9.41 8.51
CA PRO A 77 2.17 -10.77 8.28
C PRO A 77 3.30 -10.80 7.22
N PRO A 78 4.22 -11.77 7.29
CA PRO A 78 5.29 -11.90 6.30
C PRO A 78 4.73 -12.02 4.87
N PRO A 79 5.33 -11.35 3.88
CA PRO A 79 4.89 -11.39 2.47
C PRO A 79 5.33 -12.70 1.81
N ILE A 80 4.79 -13.82 2.28
CA ILE A 80 5.11 -15.18 1.80
C ILE A 80 3.94 -15.73 1.00
N LEU A 81 4.25 -16.24 -0.20
CA LEU A 81 3.30 -17.00 -1.02
C LEU A 81 3.09 -18.40 -0.45
N THR A 82 1.83 -18.76 -0.21
CA THR A 82 1.44 -20.11 0.21
C THR A 82 0.48 -20.70 -0.83
N PRO A 83 0.97 -21.56 -1.74
CA PRO A 83 0.12 -22.18 -2.77
C PRO A 83 -1.10 -22.89 -2.16
N PRO A 84 -2.28 -22.84 -2.81
CA PRO A 84 -2.54 -22.27 -4.14
C PRO A 84 -2.85 -20.76 -4.13
N ASN A 85 -2.74 -20.08 -2.97
CA ASN A 85 -3.09 -18.68 -2.85
C ASN A 85 -2.02 -17.78 -3.51
N PRO A 86 -2.38 -16.95 -4.51
CA PRO A 86 -1.44 -16.04 -5.15
C PRO A 86 -1.14 -14.78 -4.30
N ARG A 87 -1.81 -14.63 -3.15
CA ARG A 87 -1.66 -13.48 -2.25
C ARG A 87 -0.57 -13.73 -1.22
N ALA A 88 0.52 -12.99 -1.31
CA ALA A 88 1.62 -13.08 -0.35
C ALA A 88 1.19 -12.44 0.97
N GLY A 89 1.15 -13.22 2.06
CA GLY A 89 0.78 -12.68 3.39
C GLY A 89 -0.54 -11.89 3.41
N GLY A 90 -1.52 -12.24 2.58
CA GLY A 90 -2.82 -11.55 2.52
C GLY A 90 -2.92 -10.39 1.52
N ARG A 91 -1.80 -9.83 1.05
CA ARG A 91 -1.76 -8.71 0.09
C ARG A 91 -2.45 -9.06 -1.23
N ALA A 92 -3.07 -8.10 -1.91
CA ALA A 92 -3.53 -8.26 -3.29
C ALA A 92 -2.37 -8.22 -4.30
N SER A 93 -1.28 -8.91 -3.97
CA SER A 93 0.00 -8.92 -4.67
C SER A 93 0.74 -10.22 -4.34
N ASP A 94 1.71 -10.58 -5.18
CA ASP A 94 2.60 -11.73 -4.96
C ASP A 94 3.82 -11.38 -4.08
N GLY A 95 3.85 -10.16 -3.54
CA GLY A 95 4.87 -9.67 -2.63
C GLY A 95 4.47 -8.34 -1.98
N PRO A 96 5.44 -7.60 -1.40
CA PRO A 96 5.16 -6.36 -0.68
C PRO A 96 4.47 -5.29 -1.55
N VAL A 97 3.48 -4.62 -0.99
CA VAL A 97 2.82 -3.44 -1.58
C VAL A 97 3.71 -2.20 -1.45
N TRP A 98 3.32 -1.11 -2.11
CA TRP A 98 4.16 0.09 -2.23
C TRP A 98 4.49 0.73 -0.88
N VAL A 99 3.55 0.72 0.07
CA VAL A 99 3.71 1.38 1.38
C VAL A 99 4.72 0.66 2.28
N GLU A 100 4.86 -0.65 2.15
CA GLU A 100 5.92 -1.41 2.84
C GLU A 100 7.31 -0.99 2.37
N ARG A 101 7.45 -0.70 1.07
CA ARG A 101 8.71 -0.23 0.50
C ARG A 101 8.99 1.22 0.88
N LEU A 102 7.95 2.04 1.00
CA LEU A 102 8.05 3.40 1.51
C LEU A 102 8.54 3.41 2.97
N ALA A 103 7.92 2.60 3.83
CA ALA A 103 8.32 2.46 5.24
C ALA A 103 9.75 1.93 5.38
N SER A 104 10.10 0.91 4.59
CA SER A 104 11.47 0.38 4.54
C SER A 104 12.49 1.44 4.07
N ALA A 105 12.14 2.30 3.12
CA ALA A 105 13.02 3.36 2.64
C ALA A 105 13.16 4.53 3.65
N ALA A 106 12.10 4.80 4.41
CA ALA A 106 12.10 5.79 5.48
C ALA A 106 12.81 5.30 6.76
N GLY A 107 12.90 3.98 6.96
CA GLY A 107 13.27 3.40 8.26
C GLY A 107 12.17 3.57 9.31
N ALA A 108 10.92 3.74 8.87
CA ALA A 108 9.77 4.06 9.70
C ALA A 108 8.96 2.81 10.06
N THR A 109 8.20 2.90 11.15
CA THR A 109 7.19 1.89 11.50
C THR A 109 5.95 2.10 10.65
N LEU A 110 5.50 1.05 9.95
CA LEU A 110 4.26 1.08 9.18
C LEU A 110 3.09 0.65 10.06
N LEU A 111 2.05 1.48 10.09
CA LEU A 111 0.73 1.14 10.60
C LEU A 111 -0.25 1.09 9.43
N ASP A 112 -0.68 -0.11 9.07
CA ASP A 112 -1.55 -0.32 7.92
C ASP A 112 -3.00 -0.57 8.33
N PHE A 113 -3.87 0.35 7.92
CA PHE A 113 -5.33 0.28 8.07
C PHE A 113 -6.03 0.09 6.74
N ALA A 114 -5.29 -0.01 5.63
CA ALA A 114 -5.88 -0.29 4.33
C ALA A 114 -6.52 -1.67 4.33
N GLU A 115 -7.58 -1.83 3.54
CA GLU A 115 -8.27 -3.10 3.45
C GLU A 115 -8.83 -3.33 2.05
N ILE A 116 -8.60 -4.52 1.51
CA ILE A 116 -9.05 -4.92 0.17
C ILE A 116 -10.55 -4.66 0.01
N GLY A 117 -10.89 -3.87 -1.01
CA GLY A 117 -12.25 -3.50 -1.36
C GLY A 117 -12.78 -2.25 -0.68
N ALA A 118 -12.06 -1.65 0.28
CA ALA A 118 -12.53 -0.45 0.94
C ALA A 118 -12.90 0.68 -0.03
N VAL A 119 -14.03 1.34 0.23
CA VAL A 119 -14.51 2.49 -0.53
C VAL A 119 -14.14 3.80 0.17
N THR A 120 -14.39 4.95 -0.45
CA THR A 120 -14.13 6.24 0.22
C THR A 120 -15.06 6.48 1.40
N ASP A 121 -16.36 6.24 1.23
CA ASP A 121 -17.36 6.36 2.31
C ASP A 121 -18.53 5.44 2.01
N LYS A 122 -18.85 4.54 2.95
CA LYS A 122 -19.91 3.55 2.78
C LYS A 122 -21.32 4.13 2.80
N ASN A 123 -21.49 5.36 3.29
CA ASN A 123 -22.78 6.02 3.37
C ASN A 123 -23.22 6.61 2.03
N ILE A 124 -22.27 6.87 1.14
CA ILE A 124 -22.54 7.37 -0.23
C ILE A 124 -22.38 6.28 -1.29
N TRP A 125 -21.71 5.16 -0.97
CA TRP A 125 -21.60 4.01 -1.85
C TRP A 125 -22.87 3.14 -1.83
N PRO A 126 -23.28 2.53 -2.96
CA PRO A 126 -24.44 1.63 -2.98
C PRO A 126 -24.27 0.47 -1.99
N LYS A 127 -25.17 0.39 -0.99
CA LYS A 127 -25.10 -0.61 0.09
C LYS A 127 -25.05 -2.06 -0.40
N THR A 128 -25.71 -2.35 -1.51
CA THR A 128 -25.73 -3.68 -2.14
C THR A 128 -24.39 -4.07 -2.76
N LEU A 129 -23.51 -3.10 -2.99
CA LEU A 129 -22.17 -3.27 -3.55
C LEU A 129 -21.07 -3.03 -2.50
N LEU A 130 -21.43 -2.84 -1.23
CA LEU A 130 -20.44 -2.66 -0.18
C LEU A 130 -19.72 -4.00 0.06
N PRO A 131 -18.38 -4.00 -0.01
CA PRO A 131 -17.62 -5.19 0.31
C PRO A 131 -17.76 -5.51 1.79
N THR A 132 -17.79 -6.81 2.09
CA THR A 132 -17.55 -7.30 3.44
C THR A 132 -16.06 -7.32 3.64
N THR A 133 -15.58 -6.57 4.62
CA THR A 133 -14.18 -6.54 4.99
C THR A 133 -13.97 -7.23 6.34
N SER A 134 -12.76 -7.70 6.59
CA SER A 134 -12.40 -8.45 7.80
C SER A 134 -12.37 -7.61 9.06
N SER A 135 -11.98 -6.33 8.98
CA SER A 135 -11.99 -5.40 10.11
C SER A 135 -13.37 -4.75 10.35
N GLY A 136 -14.28 -4.85 9.36
CA GLY A 136 -15.53 -4.11 9.33
C GLY A 136 -15.37 -2.62 8.95
N ALA A 137 -14.14 -2.13 8.76
CA ALA A 137 -13.84 -0.82 8.18
C ALA A 137 -13.82 -0.90 6.64
N ASN A 138 -15.00 -1.12 6.07
CA ASN A 138 -15.20 -1.21 4.62
C ASN A 138 -15.09 0.14 3.89
N ASP A 139 -14.65 1.20 4.57
CA ASP A 139 -14.44 2.52 4.01
C ASP A 139 -13.30 3.28 4.72
N PHE A 140 -12.76 4.29 4.04
CA PHE A 140 -11.74 5.20 4.61
C PHE A 140 -12.18 5.82 5.93
N VAL A 141 -13.45 6.23 6.03
CA VAL A 141 -13.98 6.84 7.25
C VAL A 141 -13.87 5.87 8.43
N GLY A 142 -14.20 4.59 8.23
CA GLY A 142 -14.00 3.54 9.23
C GLY A 142 -12.54 3.30 9.57
N GLN A 143 -11.66 3.26 8.57
CA GLN A 143 -10.22 3.05 8.78
C GLN A 143 -9.60 4.20 9.60
N ALA A 144 -9.93 5.45 9.25
CA ALA A 144 -9.50 6.63 9.99
C ALA A 144 -10.07 6.64 11.42
N HIS A 145 -11.32 6.21 11.60
CA HIS A 145 -11.93 6.07 12.92
C HIS A 145 -11.18 5.05 13.79
N ASN A 146 -10.79 3.90 13.22
CA ASN A 146 -10.00 2.89 13.92
C ASN A 146 -8.66 3.48 14.41
N TYR A 147 -7.92 4.16 13.53
CA TYR A 147 -6.66 4.81 13.91
C TYR A 147 -6.84 5.86 15.02
N ILE A 148 -7.82 6.76 14.87
CA ILE A 148 -8.08 7.83 15.86
C ILE A 148 -8.44 7.23 17.23
N ASN A 149 -9.22 6.15 17.25
CA ASN A 149 -9.66 5.51 18.49
C ASN A 149 -8.53 4.82 19.26
N GLN A 150 -7.46 4.41 18.58
CA GLN A 150 -6.29 3.83 19.24
C GLN A 150 -5.52 4.84 20.08
N ARG A 151 -5.66 6.15 19.79
CA ARG A 151 -5.02 7.24 20.55
C ARG A 151 -3.51 7.04 20.71
N ASN A 152 -2.85 6.62 19.63
CA ASN A 152 -1.43 6.27 19.62
C ASN A 152 -0.49 7.40 20.10
N GLY A 153 -0.89 8.67 19.99
CA GLY A 153 -0.12 9.81 20.53
C GLY A 153 1.15 10.15 19.74
N PHE A 154 1.26 9.70 18.48
CA PHE A 154 2.40 10.00 17.61
C PHE A 154 2.52 11.49 17.30
N ASP A 155 3.76 11.96 17.13
CA ASP A 155 4.04 13.33 16.73
C ASP A 155 3.61 13.54 15.26
N PRO A 156 2.66 14.45 14.97
CA PRO A 156 2.25 14.72 13.60
C PRO A 156 3.38 15.26 12.73
N GLU A 157 4.44 15.82 13.31
CA GLU A 157 5.61 16.31 12.58
C GLU A 157 6.54 15.20 12.08
N THR A 158 6.52 14.03 12.72
CA THR A 158 7.31 12.83 12.31
C THR A 158 6.42 11.69 11.82
N THR A 159 5.12 11.92 11.66
CA THR A 159 4.16 10.93 11.13
C THR A 159 3.75 11.28 9.72
N LEU A 160 3.98 10.38 8.77
CA LEU A 160 3.48 10.49 7.40
C LEU A 160 2.15 9.73 7.25
N TYR A 161 1.11 10.43 6.84
CA TYR A 161 -0.18 9.83 6.51
C TYR A 161 -0.27 9.60 5.00
N THR A 162 -0.57 8.37 4.59
CA THR A 162 -0.76 8.03 3.18
C THR A 162 -2.18 7.55 2.94
N ILE A 163 -2.82 8.06 1.90
CA ILE A 163 -4.19 7.72 1.53
C ILE A 163 -4.19 7.37 0.05
N PHE A 164 -4.57 6.12 -0.28
CA PHE A 164 -4.75 5.71 -1.66
C PHE A 164 -5.95 4.79 -1.84
N LEU A 165 -7.04 5.35 -2.38
CA LEU A 165 -8.37 4.77 -2.49
C LEU A 165 -9.01 5.16 -3.83
N GLY A 166 -10.07 4.43 -4.19
CA GLY A 166 -10.98 4.81 -5.28
C GLY A 166 -10.68 4.11 -6.60
N VAL A 167 -9.87 3.05 -6.56
CA VAL A 167 -9.54 2.22 -7.74
C VAL A 167 -10.55 1.05 -7.91
N GLY A 168 -11.55 0.96 -7.02
CA GLY A 168 -12.59 -0.07 -7.01
C GLY A 168 -13.73 0.14 -8.00
#